data_AF-A0A9D6XF68-F1
#
_entry.id   AF-A0A9D6XF68-F1
#
_cell.length_a   1.000
_cell.length_b   1.000
_cell.length_c   1.000
_cell.angle_alpha   90.00
_cell.angle_beta   90.00
_cell.angle_gamma   90.00
#
_symmetry.space_group_name_H-M   'P 1'
#
loop_
_entity.id
_entity.type
_entity.pdbx_description
1 polymer ?
#
loop_
_entity_poly.entity_id
_entity_poly.type
_entity_poly.pdbx_seq_one_letter_code
_entity_poly.pdbx_strand_id
1 'polypeptide(L)'
;MKPFIFDISGRALKKKVQGLLLSPDWLSAKKALESLPARKAVNPLTGFLCSSDENVRWRAVEALGIVVSHLAKKEPESARVVLRRLLWMLNDESGGIGWGAPEAIGEILARDGGRLAEEFGRLLVSYVNPSANFLEHPALRRGALWGIGRLAQVRPDITLAATDDLYSLLSDPDPANRGLAARALGLMAAPGVSDGLCRLLCEPFPVNVWEDGQIRHVTVAGLARKALASARPLGYTGESRPPGSDKP
;
A
#
# COMPACT_ATOMS: atom_id res chain seq x y z
N MET A 1 3.81 -6.55 42.65
CA MET A 1 2.48 -6.41 42.03
C MET A 1 2.48 -7.10 40.68
N LYS A 2 1.72 -8.20 40.52
CA LYS A 2 1.53 -8.84 39.20
C LYS A 2 0.62 -7.94 38.35
N PRO A 3 0.94 -7.66 37.07
CA PRO A 3 -0.01 -6.95 36.21
C PRO A 3 -1.20 -7.87 35.94
N PHE A 4 -2.39 -7.41 36.29
CA PHE A 4 -3.66 -8.03 35.87
C PHE A 4 -3.76 -7.93 34.34
N ILE A 5 -3.23 -8.91 33.62
CA ILE A 5 -3.53 -9.10 32.21
C ILE A 5 -4.94 -9.67 32.18
N PHE A 6 -5.95 -8.82 31.98
CA PHE A 6 -7.29 -9.28 31.62
C PHE A 6 -7.15 -10.15 30.37
N ASP A 7 -7.33 -11.45 30.53
CA ASP A 7 -7.32 -12.39 29.42
C ASP A 7 -8.63 -12.24 28.64
N ILE A 8 -8.67 -11.25 27.75
CA ILE A 8 -9.78 -11.07 26.83
C ILE A 8 -9.86 -12.33 25.96
N SER A 9 -10.99 -13.04 26.03
CA SER A 9 -11.23 -14.21 25.18
C SER A 9 -11.13 -13.84 23.70
N GLY A 10 -10.69 -14.79 22.84
CA GLY A 10 -10.52 -14.53 21.41
C GLY A 10 -11.80 -13.99 20.73
N ARG A 11 -12.98 -14.44 21.18
CA ARG A 11 -14.27 -13.95 20.70
C ARG A 11 -14.54 -12.51 21.13
N ALA A 12 -14.26 -12.16 22.38
CA ALA A 12 -14.42 -10.80 22.88
C ALA A 12 -13.44 -9.85 22.18
N LEU A 13 -12.20 -10.28 21.94
CA LEU A 13 -11.22 -9.50 21.20
C LEU A 13 -11.66 -9.25 19.76
N LYS A 14 -12.15 -10.28 19.06
CA LYS A 14 -12.67 -10.13 17.69
C LYS A 14 -13.81 -9.11 17.62
N LYS A 15 -14.77 -9.16 18.57
CA LYS A 15 -15.84 -8.17 18.66
C LYS A 15 -15.31 -6.76 18.93
N LYS A 16 -14.33 -6.61 19.83
CA LYS A 16 -13.70 -5.32 20.11
C LYS A 16 -13.01 -4.75 18.87
N VAL A 17 -12.21 -5.56 18.17
CA VAL A 17 -11.55 -5.18 16.92
C VAL A 17 -12.57 -4.76 15.88
N GLN A 18 -13.64 -5.54 15.68
CA GLN A 18 -14.72 -5.18 14.76
C GLN A 18 -15.35 -3.83 15.09
N GLY A 19 -15.64 -3.57 16.37
CA GLY A 19 -16.19 -2.28 16.81
C GLY A 19 -15.25 -1.11 16.52
N LEU A 20 -13.94 -1.30 16.67
CA LEU A 20 -12.94 -0.28 16.32
C LEU A 20 -12.88 -0.03 14.81
N LEU A 21 -12.93 -1.09 13.99
CA LEU A 21 -12.95 -0.97 12.53
C LEU A 21 -14.22 -0.29 12.01
N LEU A 22 -15.35 -0.41 12.70
CA LEU A 22 -16.62 0.23 12.34
C LEU A 22 -16.77 1.64 12.94
N SER A 23 -15.86 2.07 13.81
CA SER A 23 -15.96 3.37 14.50
C SER A 23 -15.99 4.54 13.51
N PRO A 24 -16.93 5.49 13.63
CA PRO A 24 -16.90 6.71 12.82
C PRO A 24 -15.70 7.60 13.19
N ASP A 25 -15.30 7.61 14.47
CA ASP A 25 -14.07 8.25 14.92
C ASP A 25 -12.88 7.31 14.68
N TRP A 26 -12.35 7.36 13.46
CA TRP A 26 -11.20 6.55 13.07
C TRP A 26 -9.91 6.96 13.78
N LEU A 27 -9.76 8.24 14.14
CA LEU A 27 -8.56 8.73 14.82
C LEU A 27 -8.42 8.12 16.22
N SER A 28 -9.51 8.13 17.00
CA SER A 28 -9.51 7.49 18.33
C SER A 28 -9.43 5.97 18.24
N ALA A 29 -10.05 5.36 17.22
CA ALA A 29 -9.95 3.92 16.98
C ALA A 29 -8.51 3.47 16.73
N LYS A 30 -7.72 4.23 15.96
CA LYS A 30 -6.28 3.95 15.74
C LYS A 30 -5.49 3.92 17.03
N LYS A 31 -5.67 4.91 17.92
CA LYS A 31 -5.01 4.96 19.24
C LYS A 31 -5.40 3.74 20.11
N ALA A 32 -6.66 3.33 20.04
CA ALA A 32 -7.12 2.14 20.75
C ALA A 32 -6.51 0.85 20.19
N LEU A 33 -6.33 0.76 18.87
CA LEU A 33 -5.68 -0.37 18.19
C LEU A 33 -4.20 -0.49 18.58
N GLU A 34 -3.47 0.63 18.66
CA GLU A 34 -2.06 0.68 19.12
C GLU A 34 -1.87 0.11 20.54
N SER A 35 -2.90 0.27 21.37
CA SER A 35 -2.91 -0.18 22.76
C SER A 35 -3.32 -1.66 22.92
N LEU A 36 -3.73 -2.34 21.85
CA LEU A 36 -4.08 -3.75 21.91
C LEU A 36 -2.83 -4.64 22.07
N PRO A 37 -2.95 -5.82 22.70
CA PRO A 37 -1.89 -6.82 22.68
C PRO A 37 -1.63 -7.28 21.25
N ALA A 38 -0.54 -6.81 20.65
CA ALA A 38 -0.31 -6.91 19.21
C ALA A 38 -0.41 -8.34 18.68
N ARG A 39 0.25 -9.30 19.33
CA ARG A 39 0.19 -10.73 18.98
C ARG A 39 -1.24 -11.29 18.93
N LYS A 40 -2.12 -10.84 19.84
CA LYS A 40 -3.52 -11.30 19.89
C LYS A 40 -4.39 -10.59 18.84
N ALA A 41 -4.08 -9.33 18.52
CA ALA A 41 -4.86 -8.52 17.58
C ALA A 41 -4.64 -8.89 16.11
N VAL A 42 -3.47 -9.44 15.74
CA VAL A 42 -3.16 -9.84 14.36
C VAL A 42 -4.20 -10.80 13.79
N ASN A 43 -4.52 -11.89 14.49
CA ASN A 43 -5.43 -12.92 13.96
C ASN A 43 -6.84 -12.40 13.62
N PRO A 44 -7.54 -11.68 14.53
CA PRO A 44 -8.79 -11.03 14.19
C PRO A 44 -8.68 -10.07 13.01
N LEU A 45 -7.64 -9.23 12.97
CA LEU A 45 -7.44 -8.24 11.91
C LEU A 45 -7.21 -8.89 10.53
N THR A 46 -6.38 -9.93 10.46
CA THR A 46 -6.20 -10.73 9.23
C THR A 46 -7.53 -11.30 8.74
N GLY A 47 -8.41 -11.73 9.66
CA GLY A 47 -9.75 -12.21 9.29
C GLY A 47 -10.68 -11.14 8.69
N PHE A 48 -10.44 -9.85 8.95
CA PHE A 48 -11.22 -8.75 8.39
C PHE A 48 -10.72 -8.26 7.03
N LEU A 49 -9.56 -8.73 6.55
CA LEU A 49 -9.08 -8.46 5.19
C LEU A 49 -10.03 -8.97 4.11
N CYS A 50 -10.77 -10.05 4.41
CA CYS A 50 -11.77 -10.64 3.52
C CYS A 50 -13.20 -10.14 3.78
N SER A 51 -13.37 -9.02 4.52
CA SER A 51 -14.70 -8.44 4.77
C SER A 51 -15.43 -8.10 3.46
N SER A 52 -16.75 -8.29 3.41
CA SER A 52 -17.57 -7.80 2.28
C SER A 52 -17.62 -6.28 2.23
N ASP A 53 -17.57 -5.62 3.39
CA ASP A 53 -17.47 -4.16 3.52
C ASP A 53 -16.04 -3.69 3.21
N GLU A 54 -15.90 -2.88 2.15
CA GLU A 54 -14.63 -2.33 1.68
C GLU A 54 -13.95 -1.40 2.70
N ASN A 55 -14.70 -0.59 3.45
CA ASN A 55 -14.13 0.27 4.49
C ASN A 55 -13.54 -0.58 5.62
N VAL A 56 -14.21 -1.67 6.00
CA VAL A 56 -13.70 -2.59 7.01
C VAL A 56 -12.42 -3.27 6.52
N ARG A 57 -12.34 -3.70 5.24
CA ARG A 57 -11.12 -4.28 4.66
C ARG A 57 -9.94 -3.31 4.77
N TRP A 58 -10.11 -2.08 4.31
CA TRP A 58 -9.04 -1.08 4.32
C TRP A 58 -8.64 -0.63 5.71
N ARG A 59 -9.60 -0.47 6.62
CA ARG A 59 -9.30 -0.19 8.02
C ARG A 59 -8.58 -1.35 8.69
N ALA A 60 -8.85 -2.60 8.29
CA ALA A 60 -8.09 -3.77 8.76
C ALA A 60 -6.65 -3.76 8.23
N VAL A 61 -6.42 -3.35 6.98
CA VAL A 61 -5.08 -3.13 6.41
C VAL A 61 -4.31 -2.09 7.23
N GLU A 62 -4.88 -0.90 7.45
CA GLU A 62 -4.26 0.14 8.28
C GLU A 62 -3.98 -0.36 9.71
N ALA A 63 -4.97 -1.02 10.33
CA ALA A 63 -4.84 -1.54 11.67
C ALA A 63 -3.76 -2.61 11.80
N LEU A 64 -3.58 -3.49 10.80
CA LEU A 64 -2.46 -4.43 10.75
C LEU A 64 -1.14 -3.70 10.69
N GLY A 65 -1.01 -2.68 9.83
CA GLY A 65 0.19 -1.84 9.78
C GLY A 65 0.54 -1.25 11.15
N ILE A 66 -0.45 -0.65 11.81
CA ILE A 66 -0.31 -0.06 13.15
C ILE A 66 0.18 -1.10 14.16
N VAL A 67 -0.53 -2.23 14.24
CA VAL A 67 -0.27 -3.26 15.24
C VAL A 67 1.08 -3.94 15.01
N VAL A 68 1.41 -4.26 13.76
CA VAL A 68 2.62 -5.01 13.40
C VAL A 68 3.86 -4.11 13.42
N SER A 69 3.77 -2.84 13.05
CA SER A 69 4.91 -1.91 13.22
C SER A 69 5.25 -1.67 14.69
N HIS A 70 4.26 -1.63 15.59
CA HIS A 70 4.51 -1.61 17.03
C HIS A 70 5.08 -2.92 17.54
N LEU A 71 4.60 -4.07 17.01
CA LEU A 71 5.16 -5.37 17.31
C LEU A 71 6.62 -5.46 16.88
N ALA A 72 6.99 -4.92 15.71
CA ALA A 72 8.34 -4.96 15.18
C ALA A 72 9.36 -4.27 16.11
N LYS A 73 8.95 -3.15 16.74
CA LYS A 73 9.78 -2.40 17.70
C LYS A 73 10.06 -3.17 18.99
N LYS A 74 9.13 -4.04 19.41
CA LYS A 74 9.23 -4.80 20.68
C LYS A 74 9.75 -6.22 20.48
N GLU A 75 9.27 -6.88 19.44
CA GLU A 75 9.42 -8.31 19.17
C GLU A 75 9.58 -8.55 17.65
N PRO A 76 10.72 -8.16 17.05
CA PRO A 76 10.91 -8.16 15.59
C PRO A 76 10.66 -9.52 14.96
N GLU A 77 11.08 -10.62 15.59
CA GLU A 77 10.80 -11.97 15.08
C GLU A 77 9.31 -12.27 14.98
N SER A 78 8.51 -11.76 15.92
CA SER A 78 7.05 -11.93 15.87
C SER A 78 6.45 -11.17 14.70
N ALA A 79 6.95 -9.98 14.38
CA ALA A 79 6.52 -9.24 13.20
C ALA A 79 6.92 -9.96 11.89
N ARG A 80 8.11 -10.57 11.82
CA ARG A 80 8.52 -11.41 10.69
C ARG A 80 7.62 -12.61 10.50
N VAL A 81 7.19 -13.26 11.58
CA VAL A 81 6.21 -14.37 11.49
C VAL A 81 4.90 -13.90 10.87
N VAL A 82 4.42 -12.69 11.21
CA VAL A 82 3.22 -12.12 10.59
C VAL A 82 3.42 -11.88 9.10
N LEU A 83 4.53 -11.24 8.70
CA LEU A 83 4.83 -11.01 7.28
C LEU A 83 4.98 -12.31 6.49
N ARG A 84 5.73 -13.30 7.01
CA ARG A 84 5.85 -14.62 6.37
C ARG A 84 4.49 -15.31 6.21
N ARG A 85 3.59 -15.14 7.18
CA ARG A 85 2.22 -15.67 7.06
C ARG A 85 1.42 -14.96 5.97
N LEU A 86 1.51 -13.64 5.86
CA LEU A 86 0.85 -12.88 4.80
C LEU A 86 1.40 -13.26 3.42
N LEU A 87 2.71 -13.46 3.31
CA LEU A 87 3.35 -13.95 2.08
C LEU A 87 2.89 -15.37 1.74
N TRP A 88 2.77 -16.24 2.73
CA TRP A 88 2.24 -17.59 2.53
C TRP A 88 0.80 -17.57 2.02
N MET A 89 -0.05 -16.61 2.46
CA MET A 89 -1.42 -16.46 1.93
C MET A 89 -1.47 -16.13 0.43
N LEU A 90 -0.37 -15.67 -0.17
CA LEU A 90 -0.25 -15.38 -1.60
C LEU A 90 0.29 -16.57 -2.40
N ASN A 91 0.65 -17.65 -1.72
CA ASN A 91 1.03 -18.90 -2.37
C ASN A 91 -0.23 -19.69 -2.74
N ASP A 92 -0.24 -20.30 -3.93
CA ASP A 92 -1.32 -21.16 -4.42
C ASP A 92 -1.59 -22.35 -3.47
N GLU A 93 -0.57 -22.82 -2.75
CA GLU A 93 -0.66 -23.90 -1.76
C GLU A 93 -1.41 -23.51 -0.47
N SER A 94 -1.70 -22.22 -0.26
CA SER A 94 -2.29 -21.74 0.99
C SER A 94 -3.75 -22.11 1.20
N GLY A 95 -4.43 -22.59 0.15
CA GLY A 95 -5.85 -22.96 0.16
C GLY A 95 -6.80 -21.76 0.21
N GLY A 96 -6.30 -20.53 0.08
CA GLY A 96 -7.09 -19.31 0.00
C GLY A 96 -6.55 -18.34 -1.05
N ILE A 97 -7.36 -17.35 -1.45
CA ILE A 97 -6.97 -16.37 -2.49
C ILE A 97 -6.02 -15.29 -1.94
N GLY A 98 -5.91 -15.14 -0.62
CA GLY A 98 -5.01 -14.13 -0.03
C GLY A 98 -5.53 -12.69 -0.12
N TRP A 99 -6.85 -12.48 -0.14
CA TRP A 99 -7.45 -11.14 -0.18
C TRP A 99 -6.90 -10.20 0.88
N GLY A 100 -6.52 -8.98 0.47
CA GLY A 100 -6.01 -7.93 1.34
C GLY A 100 -4.58 -8.16 1.87
N ALA A 101 -3.96 -9.32 1.58
CA ALA A 101 -2.60 -9.60 2.04
C ALA A 101 -1.54 -8.69 1.39
N PRO A 102 -1.57 -8.42 0.07
CA PRO A 102 -0.59 -7.52 -0.55
C PRO A 102 -0.66 -6.09 0.02
N GLU A 103 -1.87 -5.58 0.23
CA GLU A 103 -2.12 -4.26 0.84
C GLU A 103 -1.60 -4.22 2.28
N ALA A 104 -1.89 -5.27 3.07
CA ALA A 104 -1.41 -5.39 4.44
C ALA A 104 0.12 -5.44 4.50
N ILE A 105 0.78 -6.18 3.61
CA ILE A 105 2.25 -6.19 3.50
C ILE A 105 2.74 -4.77 3.22
N GLY A 106 2.26 -4.12 2.15
CA GLY A 106 2.68 -2.75 1.80
C GLY A 106 2.52 -1.74 2.93
N GLU A 107 1.38 -1.78 3.63
CA GLU A 107 1.11 -0.89 4.76
C GLU A 107 2.03 -1.18 5.97
N ILE A 108 2.29 -2.45 6.30
CA ILE A 108 3.22 -2.83 7.36
C ILE A 108 4.63 -2.33 7.04
N LEU A 109 5.11 -2.58 5.82
CA LEU A 109 6.45 -2.19 5.39
C LEU A 109 6.62 -0.67 5.35
N ALA A 110 5.61 0.06 4.87
CA ALA A 110 5.64 1.51 4.85
C ALA A 110 5.62 2.12 6.26
N ARG A 111 4.87 1.55 7.21
CA ARG A 111 4.84 2.04 8.60
C ARG A 111 6.09 1.70 9.39
N ASP A 112 6.70 0.55 9.14
CA ASP A 112 7.99 0.20 9.73
C ASP A 112 9.11 1.07 9.15
N GLY A 113 9.21 1.15 7.82
CA GLY A 113 10.19 1.94 7.07
C GLY A 113 11.65 1.49 7.21
N GLY A 114 11.98 0.66 8.20
CA GLY A 114 13.32 0.22 8.53
C GLY A 114 13.54 -1.24 8.15
N ARG A 115 13.86 -2.06 9.16
CA ARG A 115 14.36 -3.42 8.98
C ARG A 115 13.37 -4.32 8.23
N LEU A 116 12.07 -4.22 8.49
CA LEU A 116 11.10 -5.05 7.78
C LEU A 116 11.01 -4.63 6.31
N ALA A 117 11.03 -3.33 6.03
CA ALA A 117 11.02 -2.83 4.66
C ALA A 117 12.25 -3.34 3.88
N GLU A 118 13.44 -3.33 4.50
CA GLU A 118 14.69 -3.84 3.89
C GLU A 118 14.62 -5.33 3.58
N GLU A 119 14.10 -6.13 4.51
CA GLU A 119 14.04 -7.58 4.38
C GLU A 119 12.95 -8.05 3.40
N PHE A 120 11.78 -7.40 3.40
CA PHE A 120 10.59 -7.89 2.70
C PHE A 120 10.13 -6.99 1.53
N GLY A 121 10.66 -5.78 1.38
CA GLY A 121 10.22 -4.85 0.34
C GLY A 121 10.49 -5.34 -1.07
N ARG A 122 11.62 -6.03 -1.31
CA ARG A 122 11.90 -6.67 -2.60
C ARG A 122 10.95 -7.82 -2.90
N LEU A 123 10.48 -8.54 -1.88
CA LEU A 123 9.46 -9.58 -2.05
C LEU A 123 8.12 -8.95 -2.46
N LEU A 124 7.72 -7.83 -1.84
CA LEU A 124 6.52 -7.10 -2.26
C LEU A 124 6.59 -6.66 -3.73
N VAL A 125 7.73 -6.10 -4.15
CA VAL A 125 7.98 -5.69 -5.55
C VAL A 125 7.94 -6.89 -6.51
N SER A 126 8.45 -8.05 -6.09
CA SER A 126 8.49 -9.23 -6.96
C SER A 126 7.11 -9.73 -7.41
N TYR A 127 6.03 -9.35 -6.72
CA TYR A 127 4.65 -9.72 -7.06
C TYR A 127 4.10 -9.02 -8.32
N VAL A 128 4.78 -7.99 -8.82
CA VAL A 128 4.46 -7.35 -10.11
C VAL A 128 5.43 -7.74 -11.23
N ASN A 129 6.44 -8.55 -10.93
CA ASN A 129 7.46 -8.96 -11.89
C ASN A 129 7.06 -10.28 -12.57
N PRO A 130 6.83 -10.29 -13.90
CA PRO A 130 6.42 -11.49 -14.65
C PRO A 130 7.42 -12.66 -14.61
N SER A 131 8.68 -12.40 -14.28
CA SER A 131 9.75 -13.41 -14.19
C SER A 131 10.03 -13.88 -12.75
N ALA A 132 9.21 -13.45 -11.78
CA ALA A 132 9.36 -13.82 -10.37
C ALA A 132 8.03 -14.30 -9.77
N ASN A 133 7.48 -13.60 -8.77
CA ASN A 133 6.30 -14.03 -8.02
C ASN A 133 5.01 -13.41 -8.56
N PHE A 134 4.90 -13.20 -9.87
CA PHE A 134 3.81 -12.45 -10.49
C PHE A 134 2.41 -12.90 -10.01
N LEU A 135 1.60 -11.95 -9.50
CA LEU A 135 0.24 -12.25 -9.05
C LEU A 135 -0.73 -12.30 -10.22
N GLU A 136 -0.96 -13.48 -10.79
CA GLU A 136 -1.83 -13.67 -11.95
C GLU A 136 -3.24 -13.11 -11.79
N HIS A 137 -3.82 -13.23 -10.59
CA HIS A 137 -5.16 -12.73 -10.30
C HIS A 137 -5.18 -11.19 -10.29
N PRO A 138 -5.91 -10.52 -11.21
CA PRO A 138 -5.87 -9.06 -11.35
C PRO A 138 -6.17 -8.32 -10.05
N ALA A 139 -7.17 -8.75 -9.28
CA ALA A 139 -7.51 -8.10 -8.02
C ALA A 139 -6.44 -8.24 -6.92
N LEU A 140 -5.60 -9.30 -6.92
CA LEU A 140 -4.45 -9.38 -6.02
C LEU A 140 -3.31 -8.48 -6.50
N ARG A 141 -3.11 -8.42 -7.83
CA ARG A 141 -2.18 -7.47 -8.46
C ARG A 141 -2.51 -6.02 -8.09
N ARG A 142 -3.80 -5.63 -8.08
CA ARG A 142 -4.25 -4.31 -7.58
C ARG A 142 -3.76 -4.05 -6.15
N GLY A 143 -3.90 -5.04 -5.27
CA GLY A 143 -3.41 -4.94 -3.90
C GLY A 143 -1.90 -4.73 -3.82
N ALA A 144 -1.13 -5.49 -4.61
CA ALA A 144 0.32 -5.34 -4.67
C ALA A 144 0.73 -3.96 -5.22
N LEU A 145 0.06 -3.48 -6.28
CA LEU A 145 0.30 -2.15 -6.85
C LEU A 145 0.00 -1.03 -5.85
N TRP A 146 -1.11 -1.14 -5.10
CA TRP A 146 -1.39 -0.20 -4.02
C TRP A 146 -0.31 -0.26 -2.92
N GLY A 147 0.07 -1.47 -2.51
CA GLY A 147 1.09 -1.72 -1.49
C GLY A 147 2.48 -1.18 -1.88
N ILE A 148 2.89 -1.36 -3.14
CA ILE A 148 4.13 -0.81 -3.68
C ILE A 148 4.08 0.71 -3.67
N GLY A 149 2.98 1.32 -4.15
CA GLY A 149 2.81 2.78 -4.08
C GLY A 149 2.84 3.29 -2.64
N ARG A 150 2.24 2.55 -1.69
CA ARG A 150 2.27 2.89 -0.26
C ARG A 150 3.68 2.83 0.31
N LEU A 151 4.47 1.81 -0.03
CA LEU A 151 5.87 1.69 0.36
C LEU A 151 6.74 2.78 -0.27
N ALA A 152 6.50 3.13 -1.54
CA ALA A 152 7.25 4.15 -2.27
C ALA A 152 7.21 5.53 -1.59
N GLN A 153 6.13 5.85 -0.85
CA GLN A 153 6.03 7.09 -0.07
C GLN A 153 7.08 7.20 1.06
N VAL A 154 7.67 6.07 1.48
CA VAL A 154 8.61 6.02 2.62
C VAL A 154 9.97 5.47 2.20
N ARG A 155 9.98 4.49 1.29
CA ARG A 155 11.17 3.78 0.79
C ARG A 155 11.19 3.69 -0.73
N PRO A 156 11.25 4.85 -1.43
CA PRO A 156 11.32 4.86 -2.90
C PRO A 156 12.56 4.11 -3.41
N ASP A 157 13.66 4.11 -2.66
CA ASP A 157 14.90 3.37 -2.94
C ASP A 157 14.67 1.87 -3.17
N ILE A 158 13.72 1.26 -2.44
CA ILE A 158 13.37 -0.15 -2.61
C ILE A 158 12.47 -0.35 -3.83
N THR A 159 11.47 0.52 -3.99
CA THR A 159 10.43 0.35 -5.01
C THR A 159 10.87 0.76 -6.41
N LEU A 160 11.92 1.58 -6.55
CA LEU A 160 12.48 1.98 -7.84
C LEU A 160 12.96 0.79 -8.68
N ALA A 161 13.35 -0.32 -8.05
CA ALA A 161 13.69 -1.55 -8.75
C ALA A 161 12.50 -2.15 -9.55
N ALA A 162 11.27 -1.75 -9.24
CA ALA A 162 10.05 -2.18 -9.92
C ALA A 162 9.69 -1.32 -11.15
N THR A 163 10.49 -0.30 -11.50
CA THR A 163 10.09 0.73 -12.47
C THR A 163 9.66 0.13 -13.81
N ASP A 164 10.45 -0.79 -14.38
CA ASP A 164 10.18 -1.38 -15.69
C ASP A 164 8.97 -2.32 -15.66
N ASP A 165 8.83 -3.11 -14.58
CA ASP A 165 7.68 -3.99 -14.37
C ASP A 165 6.39 -3.16 -14.24
N LEU A 166 6.41 -2.09 -13.44
CA LEU A 166 5.29 -1.17 -13.28
C LEU A 166 4.97 -0.40 -14.56
N TYR A 167 5.99 0.01 -15.33
CA TYR A 167 5.81 0.66 -16.62
C TYR A 167 5.07 -0.26 -17.60
N SER A 168 5.44 -1.55 -17.63
CA SER A 168 4.76 -2.55 -18.45
C SER A 168 3.28 -2.70 -18.06
N LEU A 169 2.96 -2.60 -16.76
CA LEU A 169 1.59 -2.65 -16.25
C LEU A 169 0.75 -1.40 -16.57
N LEU A 170 1.31 -0.34 -17.15
CA LEU A 170 0.52 0.75 -17.75
C LEU A 170 -0.30 0.29 -18.96
N SER A 171 -0.01 -0.90 -19.50
CA SER A 171 -0.78 -1.55 -20.56
C SER A 171 -1.49 -2.83 -20.09
N ASP A 172 -1.62 -3.06 -18.77
CA ASP A 172 -2.33 -4.22 -18.21
C ASP A 172 -3.78 -4.26 -18.74
N PRO A 173 -4.35 -5.43 -19.07
CA PRO A 173 -5.74 -5.54 -19.53
C PRO A 173 -6.76 -4.95 -18.55
N ASP A 174 -6.49 -5.05 -17.24
CA ASP A 174 -7.32 -4.50 -16.19
C ASP A 174 -7.08 -2.99 -16.02
N PRO A 175 -8.10 -2.13 -16.23
CA PRO A 175 -7.96 -0.68 -16.09
C PRO A 175 -7.52 -0.22 -14.70
N ALA A 176 -7.99 -0.89 -13.64
CA ALA A 176 -7.60 -0.52 -12.28
C ALA A 176 -6.13 -0.82 -12.00
N ASN A 177 -5.58 -1.92 -12.56
CA ASN A 177 -4.13 -2.17 -12.54
C ASN A 177 -3.36 -1.04 -13.24
N ARG A 178 -3.78 -0.59 -14.43
CA ARG A 178 -3.13 0.54 -15.12
C ARG A 178 -3.09 1.80 -14.26
N GLY A 179 -4.23 2.15 -13.63
CA GLY A 179 -4.32 3.29 -12.74
C GLY A 179 -3.43 3.18 -11.50
N LEU A 180 -3.39 2.01 -10.86
CA LEU A 180 -2.57 1.77 -9.67
C LEU A 180 -1.07 1.70 -10.00
N ALA A 181 -0.69 1.17 -11.16
CA ALA A 181 0.68 1.22 -11.67
C ALA A 181 1.11 2.68 -11.92
N ALA A 182 0.27 3.49 -12.58
CA ALA A 182 0.51 4.92 -12.75
C ALA A 182 0.69 5.63 -11.40
N ARG A 183 -0.16 5.33 -10.41
CA ARG A 183 -0.03 5.85 -9.05
C ARG A 183 1.31 5.46 -8.41
N ALA A 184 1.71 4.20 -8.47
CA ALA A 184 2.96 3.71 -7.89
C ALA A 184 4.17 4.41 -8.51
N LEU A 185 4.23 4.50 -9.85
CA LEU A 185 5.29 5.21 -10.59
C LEU A 185 5.37 6.69 -10.21
N GLY A 186 4.22 7.35 -10.04
CA GLY A 186 4.16 8.73 -9.58
C GLY A 186 4.67 8.93 -8.15
N LEU A 187 4.34 8.01 -7.24
CA LEU A 187 4.75 8.09 -5.83
C LEU A 187 6.24 7.82 -5.63
N MET A 188 6.87 7.02 -6.50
CA MET A 188 8.32 6.82 -6.49
C MET A 188 9.10 7.87 -7.28
N ALA A 189 8.41 8.81 -7.95
CA ALA A 189 8.99 9.74 -8.91
C ALA A 189 9.85 9.02 -9.98
N ALA A 190 9.31 7.95 -10.56
CA ALA A 190 10.03 7.10 -11.50
C ALA A 190 10.51 7.89 -12.73
N PRO A 191 11.78 7.76 -13.14
CA PRO A 191 12.29 8.43 -14.33
C PRO A 191 11.79 7.74 -15.61
N GLY A 192 11.68 8.50 -16.70
CA GLY A 192 11.45 7.91 -18.03
C GLY A 192 10.04 7.36 -18.29
N VAL A 193 9.07 7.59 -17.40
CA VAL A 193 7.72 6.99 -17.51
C VAL A 193 6.66 7.89 -18.16
N SER A 194 7.04 9.11 -18.55
CA SER A 194 6.10 10.16 -18.95
C SER A 194 5.25 9.79 -20.18
N ASP A 195 5.84 9.12 -21.16
CA ASP A 195 5.16 8.68 -22.37
C ASP A 195 4.08 7.63 -22.07
N GLY A 196 4.36 6.66 -21.20
CA GLY A 196 3.42 5.68 -20.70
C GLY A 196 2.26 6.34 -19.96
N LEU A 197 2.54 7.27 -19.05
CA LEU A 197 1.51 7.99 -18.31
C LEU A 197 0.63 8.86 -19.21
N CYS A 198 1.20 9.50 -20.24
CA CYS A 198 0.45 10.31 -21.20
C CYS A 198 -0.65 9.51 -21.92
N ARG A 199 -0.41 8.22 -22.21
CA ARG A 199 -1.40 7.34 -22.86
C ARG A 199 -2.66 7.13 -22.02
N LEU A 200 -2.57 7.30 -20.70
CA LEU A 200 -3.68 7.09 -19.76
C LEU A 200 -4.51 8.36 -19.49
N LEU A 201 -4.08 9.53 -19.98
CA LEU A 201 -4.69 10.83 -19.65
C LEU A 201 -6.15 11.00 -20.08
N CYS A 202 -6.60 10.18 -21.03
CA CYS A 202 -7.97 10.19 -21.55
C CYS A 202 -8.81 9.00 -21.07
N GLU A 203 -8.33 8.22 -20.11
CA GLU A 203 -9.03 7.03 -19.61
C GLU A 203 -9.90 7.34 -18.38
N PRO A 204 -11.24 7.44 -18.50
CA PRO A 204 -12.11 7.85 -17.40
C PRO A 204 -12.47 6.70 -16.45
N PHE A 205 -11.83 5.54 -16.56
CA PHE A 205 -12.21 4.36 -15.80
C PHE A 205 -12.08 4.60 -14.29
N PRO A 206 -13.13 4.32 -13.50
CA PRO A 206 -13.14 4.60 -12.06
C PRO A 206 -12.24 3.62 -11.29
N VAL A 207 -11.46 4.16 -10.35
CA VAL A 207 -10.60 3.39 -9.46
C VAL A 207 -10.82 3.87 -8.03
N ASN A 208 -11.04 2.94 -7.11
CA ASN A 208 -11.07 3.22 -5.68
C ASN A 208 -9.64 3.13 -5.13
N VAL A 209 -9.18 4.18 -4.46
CA VAL A 209 -7.88 4.21 -3.80
C VAL A 209 -8.07 4.56 -2.35
N TRP A 210 -7.59 3.72 -1.44
CA TRP A 210 -7.54 4.08 -0.03
C TRP A 210 -6.40 5.04 0.25
N GLU A 211 -6.72 6.21 0.81
CA GLU A 211 -5.78 7.29 1.09
C GLU A 211 -6.32 8.15 2.24
N ASP A 212 -5.47 8.48 3.21
CA ASP A 212 -5.82 9.28 4.39
C ASP A 212 -7.04 8.77 5.19
N GLY A 213 -7.14 7.44 5.36
CA GLY A 213 -8.20 6.82 6.16
C GLY A 213 -9.59 6.78 5.50
N GLN A 214 -9.67 7.01 4.18
CA GLN A 214 -10.91 6.96 3.42
C GLN A 214 -10.71 6.45 1.99
N ILE A 215 -11.80 5.94 1.40
CA ILE A 215 -11.81 5.56 -0.01
C ILE A 215 -11.94 6.83 -0.85
N ARG A 216 -10.96 7.07 -1.73
CA ARG A 216 -11.01 8.10 -2.76
C ARG A 216 -11.49 7.49 -4.07
N HIS A 217 -12.55 8.06 -4.62
CA HIS A 217 -13.00 7.74 -5.97
C HIS A 217 -12.24 8.61 -6.97
N VAL A 218 -11.38 7.97 -7.76
CA VAL A 218 -10.56 8.63 -8.77
C VAL A 218 -10.72 7.92 -10.11
N THR A 219 -10.03 8.39 -11.15
CA THR A 219 -9.97 7.72 -12.44
C THR A 219 -8.54 7.35 -12.80
N VAL A 220 -8.38 6.43 -13.75
CA VAL A 220 -7.06 6.11 -14.35
C VAL A 220 -6.38 7.39 -14.87
N ALA A 221 -7.10 8.23 -15.62
CA ALA A 221 -6.62 9.54 -16.06
C ALA A 221 -6.21 10.47 -14.90
N GLY A 222 -6.98 10.48 -13.81
CA GLY A 222 -6.67 11.27 -12.63
C GLY A 222 -5.37 10.83 -11.95
N LEU A 223 -5.15 9.52 -11.83
CA LEU A 223 -3.91 8.95 -11.29
C LEU A 223 -2.72 9.24 -12.19
N ALA A 224 -2.86 9.08 -13.51
CA ALA A 224 -1.82 9.40 -14.48
C ALA A 224 -1.43 10.88 -14.45
N ARG A 225 -2.40 11.79 -14.35
CA ARG A 225 -2.16 13.24 -14.24
C ARG A 225 -1.38 13.60 -12.96
N LYS A 226 -1.75 13.01 -11.82
CA LYS A 226 -1.00 13.17 -10.57
C LYS A 226 0.42 12.64 -10.70
N ALA A 227 0.61 11.47 -11.31
CA ALA A 227 1.92 10.87 -11.51
C ALA A 227 2.83 11.71 -12.40
N LEU A 228 2.31 12.28 -13.49
CA LEU A 228 3.05 13.21 -14.37
C LEU A 228 3.48 14.49 -13.65
N ALA A 229 2.67 14.99 -12.71
CA ALA A 229 3.05 16.16 -11.92
C ALA A 229 4.26 15.86 -11.00
N SER A 230 4.35 14.64 -10.47
CA SER A 230 5.48 14.17 -9.64
C SER A 230 6.73 13.80 -10.45
N ALA A 231 6.58 13.39 -11.71
CA ALA A 231 7.68 12.97 -12.58
C ALA A 231 8.45 14.14 -13.22
N ARG A 232 7.98 15.39 -13.09
CA ARG A 232 8.73 16.56 -13.55
C ARG A 232 9.92 16.81 -12.62
N PRO A 233 11.15 16.95 -13.14
CA PRO A 233 12.27 17.36 -12.31
C PRO A 233 11.98 18.74 -11.69
N LEU A 234 12.25 18.87 -10.39
CA LEU A 234 12.36 20.15 -9.69
C LEU A 234 13.51 20.95 -10.34
N GLY A 235 13.25 21.62 -11.45
CA GLY A 235 14.30 22.26 -12.23
C GLY A 235 13.87 22.73 -13.61
N TYR A 236 12.75 23.44 -13.71
CA TYR A 236 12.49 24.33 -14.84
C TYR A 236 11.67 25.53 -14.37
N THR A 237 12.32 26.44 -13.64
CA THR A 237 11.86 27.82 -13.57
C THR A 237 12.14 28.43 -14.94
N GLY A 238 11.10 28.56 -15.76
CA GLY A 238 11.18 29.34 -17.00
C GLY A 238 11.39 30.81 -16.65
N GLU A 239 12.63 31.21 -16.44
CA GLU A 239 13.02 32.61 -16.56
C GLU A 239 13.09 32.95 -18.04
N SER A 240 12.00 33.55 -18.52
CA SER A 240 12.02 34.36 -19.73
C SER A 240 12.85 35.60 -19.43
N ARG A 241 14.12 35.63 -19.86
CA ARG A 241 14.88 36.86 -19.96
C ARG A 241 14.19 37.79 -20.96
N PRO A 242 13.85 39.04 -20.62
CA PRO A 242 13.39 40.00 -21.61
C PRO A 242 14.55 40.36 -22.54
N PRO A 243 14.28 40.72 -23.82
CA PRO A 243 15.31 41.12 -24.74
C PRO A 243 15.95 42.43 -24.26
N GLY A 244 17.27 42.41 -24.06
CA GLY A 244 18.05 43.58 -23.77
C GLY A 244 17.92 44.60 -24.91
N SER A 245 17.43 45.77 -24.54
CA SER A 245 17.43 46.98 -25.35
C SER A 245 18.86 47.55 -25.39
N ASP A 246 19.58 47.29 -26.48
CA ASP A 246 20.75 48.09 -26.84
C ASP A 246 20.45 48.88 -28.10
N LYS A 247 20.29 50.20 -27.91
CA LYS A 247 20.66 51.26 -28.84
C LYS A 247 20.84 52.56 -28.04
N PRO A 248 21.64 53.52 -28.52
CA PRO A 248 22.65 53.47 -29.58
C PRO A 248 24.09 53.53 -29.08
#